data_AF-A0A524IIC9-F1
#
_entry.id   AF-A0A524IIC9-F1
#
_cell.length_a   1.000
_cell.length_b   1.000
_cell.length_c   1.000
_cell.angle_alpha   90.00
_cell.angle_beta   90.00
_cell.angle_gamma   90.00
#
_symmetry.space_group_name_H-M   'P 1'
#
loop_
_entity.id
_entity.type
_entity.pdbx_description
1 polymer ?
#
loop_
_entity_poly.entity_id
_entity_poly.type
_entity_poly.pdbx_seq_one_letter_code
_entity_poly.pdbx_strand_id
1 'polypeptide(L)'
;MDLNKLNTSLHDCQRCGLSSGRTQVVFGTGHPQADIMFVGEAPGFYEDRQGEPFVGAAGKLLTELLQSVGLSRSNIFIANVIKCRPP
;
A
#
# COMPACT_ATOMS: atom_id res chain seq x y z
N MET A 1 -4.60 -6.78 -18.36
CA MET A 1 -4.77 -5.48 -17.67
C MET A 1 -3.48 -5.21 -16.93
N ASP A 2 -2.80 -4.09 -17.19
CA ASP A 2 -1.59 -3.74 -16.45
C ASP A 2 -1.92 -3.20 -15.05
N LEU A 3 -0.91 -3.15 -14.18
CA LEU A 3 -1.07 -2.77 -12.78
C LEU A 3 -1.63 -1.34 -12.61
N ASN A 4 -1.28 -0.42 -13.52
CA ASN A 4 -1.77 0.95 -13.50
C ASN A 4 -3.26 1.01 -13.81
N LYS A 5 -3.73 0.27 -14.81
CA LYS A 5 -5.16 0.15 -15.13
C LYS A 5 -5.94 -0.44 -13.96
N LEU A 6 -5.38 -1.44 -13.27
CA LEU A 6 -6.01 -2.00 -12.07
C LEU A 6 -6.13 -0.95 -10.95
N ASN A 7 -5.05 -0.21 -10.67
CA ASN A 7 -5.04 0.87 -9.68
C ASN A 7 -6.13 1.91 -10.00
N THR A 8 -6.16 2.42 -11.24
CA THR A 8 -7.19 3.38 -11.67
C THR A 8 -8.60 2.82 -11.54
N SER A 9 -8.82 1.54 -11.85
CA SER A 9 -10.16 0.94 -11.72
C SER A 9 -10.68 0.83 -10.28
N LEU A 10 -9.78 0.92 -9.28
CA LEU A 10 -10.12 0.74 -7.87
C LEU A 10 -10.22 2.05 -7.09
N HIS A 11 -9.88 3.20 -7.67
CA HIS A 11 -9.80 4.48 -6.96
C HIS A 11 -11.11 4.88 -6.23
N ASP A 12 -12.27 4.54 -6.82
CA ASP A 12 -13.61 4.74 -6.23
C ASP A 12 -14.30 3.40 -5.92
N CYS A 13 -13.54 2.41 -5.44
CA CYS A 13 -14.13 1.12 -5.08
C CYS A 13 -15.15 1.26 -3.94
N GLN A 14 -16.41 0.91 -4.14
CA GLN A 14 -17.47 0.97 -3.11
C GLN A 14 -18.03 -0.42 -2.74
N ARG A 15 -17.24 -1.47 -2.94
CA ARG A 15 -17.67 -2.87 -2.78
C ARG A 15 -17.83 -3.34 -1.33
N CYS A 16 -17.47 -2.51 -0.34
CA CYS A 16 -17.63 -2.82 1.09
C CYS A 16 -17.79 -1.53 1.92
N GLY A 17 -18.22 -1.67 3.17
CA GLY A 17 -18.51 -0.52 4.06
C GLY A 17 -17.28 0.34 4.44
N LEU A 18 -16.05 -0.12 4.17
CA LEU A 18 -14.85 0.69 4.43
C LEU A 18 -14.75 1.92 3.52
N SER A 19 -15.48 1.96 2.41
CA SER A 19 -15.46 3.09 1.49
C SER A 19 -15.98 4.39 2.08
N SER A 20 -16.86 4.33 3.09
CA SER A 20 -17.42 5.53 3.71
C SER A 20 -16.48 6.19 4.73
N GLY A 21 -15.49 5.45 5.26
CA GLY A 21 -14.60 5.93 6.32
C GLY A 21 -13.18 6.30 5.86
N ARG A 22 -12.78 5.89 4.66
CA ARG A 22 -11.46 6.19 4.09
C ARG A 22 -11.39 7.61 3.54
N THR A 23 -10.18 8.17 3.50
CA THR A 23 -9.88 9.36 2.70
C THR A 23 -9.69 8.97 1.23
N GLN A 24 -8.95 7.89 0.98
CA GLN A 24 -8.71 7.37 -0.37
C GLN A 24 -8.34 5.89 -0.35
N VAL A 25 -8.33 5.26 -1.51
CA VAL A 25 -7.84 3.88 -1.65
C VAL A 25 -6.31 3.87 -1.64
N VAL A 26 -5.73 3.00 -0.81
CA VAL A 26 -4.28 2.75 -0.75
C VAL A 26 -3.99 1.45 -1.49
N PHE A 27 -3.64 1.56 -2.76
CA PHE A 27 -3.52 0.40 -3.66
C PHE A 27 -2.29 -0.46 -3.37
N GLY A 28 -1.11 0.14 -3.49
CA GLY A 28 0.19 -0.49 -3.45
C GLY A 28 1.21 0.33 -4.23
N THR A 29 2.49 0.26 -3.87
CA THR A 29 3.58 1.01 -4.52
C THR A 29 4.83 0.16 -4.65
N GLY A 30 5.73 0.55 -5.55
CA GLY A 30 7.00 -0.14 -5.80
C GLY A 30 7.13 -0.64 -7.23
N HIS A 31 8.07 -1.57 -7.45
CA HIS A 31 8.36 -2.08 -8.78
C HIS A 31 7.27 -3.07 -9.24
N PRO A 32 6.59 -2.83 -10.38
CA PRO A 32 5.50 -3.70 -10.86
C PRO A 32 5.92 -5.13 -11.26
N GLN A 33 7.23 -5.41 -11.27
CA GLN A 33 7.84 -6.68 -11.64
C GLN A 33 8.86 -7.10 -10.55
N ALA A 34 8.69 -6.61 -9.31
CA ALA A 34 9.53 -7.02 -8.21
C ALA A 34 9.44 -8.53 -7.98
N ASP A 35 10.58 -9.15 -7.67
CA ASP A 35 10.64 -10.55 -7.24
C ASP A 35 10.03 -10.76 -5.85
N ILE A 36 9.99 -9.70 -5.03
CA ILE A 36 9.52 -9.73 -3.64
C ILE A 36 8.35 -8.76 -3.48
N MET A 37 7.25 -9.27 -2.94
CA MET A 37 6.09 -8.47 -2.53
C MET A 37 5.86 -8.57 -1.02
N PHE A 38 5.71 -7.41 -0.37
CA PHE A 38 5.28 -7.31 1.01
C PHE A 38 3.78 -7.01 1.07
N VAL A 39 3.05 -7.77 1.90
CA VAL A 39 1.61 -7.63 2.07
C VAL A 39 1.28 -7.45 3.55
N GLY A 40 0.87 -6.25 3.94
CA GLY A 40 0.34 -5.95 5.26
C GLY A 40 -1.16 -6.19 5.38
N GLU A 41 -1.74 -5.87 6.53
CA GLU A 41 -3.17 -6.06 6.79
C GLU A 41 -4.03 -4.98 6.11
N ALA A 42 -3.89 -3.73 6.53
CA ALA A 42 -4.70 -2.60 6.08
C ALA A 42 -3.94 -1.27 6.23
N PRO A 43 -4.39 -0.17 5.58
CA PRO A 43 -3.79 1.14 5.72
C PRO A 43 -4.07 1.74 7.10
N GLY A 44 -3.06 2.41 7.68
CA GLY A 44 -3.21 3.23 8.87
C GLY A 44 -3.65 4.66 8.55
N PHE A 45 -3.66 5.52 9.57
CA PHE A 45 -4.09 6.93 9.45
C PHE A 45 -3.25 7.72 8.42
N TYR A 46 -1.93 7.57 8.46
CA TYR A 46 -1.05 8.33 7.56
C TYR A 46 -1.11 7.78 6.14
N GLU A 47 -1.20 6.46 5.99
CA GLU A 47 -1.37 5.78 4.70
C GLU A 47 -2.65 6.21 4.01
N ASP A 48 -3.78 6.22 4.72
CA ASP A 48 -5.07 6.67 4.20
C ASP A 48 -5.03 8.13 3.72
N ARG A 49 -4.34 9.01 4.46
CA ARG A 49 -4.21 10.42 4.07
C ARG A 49 -3.27 10.65 2.89
N GLN A 50 -2.24 9.81 2.73
CA GLN A 50 -1.21 9.99 1.70
C GLN A 50 -1.43 9.13 0.45
N GLY A 51 -2.27 8.09 0.52
CA GLY A 51 -2.48 7.16 -0.59
C GLY A 51 -1.36 6.14 -0.77
N GLU A 52 -0.37 6.10 0.14
CA GLU A 52 0.81 5.24 0.05
C GLU A 52 0.87 4.26 1.24
N PRO A 53 1.15 2.96 1.01
CA PRO A 53 1.22 1.98 2.09
C PRO A 53 2.52 2.11 2.89
N PHE A 54 2.49 1.78 4.19
CA PHE A 54 3.66 1.76 5.06
C PHE A 54 4.45 3.09 5.05
N VAL A 55 3.79 4.20 5.40
CA VAL A 55 4.41 5.53 5.57
C VAL A 55 4.47 5.99 7.03
N GLY A 56 3.74 5.30 7.94
CA GLY A 56 3.81 5.49 9.37
C GLY A 56 5.06 4.86 10.02
N ALA A 57 5.05 4.74 11.35
CA ALA A 57 6.19 4.23 12.13
C ALA A 57 6.62 2.81 11.71
N ALA A 58 5.66 1.90 11.51
CA ALA A 58 5.95 0.55 11.02
C ALA A 58 6.59 0.54 9.62
N GLY A 59 6.20 1.50 8.76
CA GLY A 59 6.77 1.65 7.43
C GLY A 59 8.19 2.19 7.42
N LYS A 60 8.52 3.08 8.37
CA LYS A 60 9.90 3.52 8.60
C LYS A 60 10.79 2.35 9.03
N LEU A 61 10.33 1.55 9.99
CA LEU A 61 11.04 0.35 10.44
C LEU A 61 11.22 -0.65 9.28
N LEU A 62 10.18 -0.91 8.49
CA LEU A 62 10.31 -1.77 7.30
C LEU A 62 11.38 -1.23 6.33
N THR A 63 11.41 0.09 6.12
CA THR A 63 12.41 0.72 5.24
C THR A 63 13.83 0.53 5.77
N GLU A 64 14.04 0.67 7.08
CA GLU A 64 15.34 0.41 7.73
C GLU A 64 15.76 -1.06 7.61
N LEU A 65 14.82 -2.00 7.78
CA LEU A 65 15.07 -3.44 7.65
C LEU A 65 15.38 -3.85 6.20
N LEU A 66 14.74 -3.23 5.21
CA LEU A 66 15.09 -3.45 3.81
C LEU A 66 16.52 -2.99 3.53
N GLN A 67 16.88 -1.79 4.00
CA GLN A 67 18.22 -1.24 3.82
C GLN A 67 19.30 -2.12 4.46
N SER A 68 19.02 -2.74 5.62
CA SER A 68 19.99 -3.62 6.29
C SER A 68 20.31 -4.90 5.50
N VAL A 69 19.44 -5.29 4.56
CA VAL A 69 19.65 -6.43 3.65
C VAL A 69 19.94 -6.00 2.21
N GLY A 70 20.27 -4.72 1.99
CA GLY A 70 20.64 -4.19 0.67
C GLY A 70 19.46 -4.00 -0.29
N LEU A 71 18.23 -3.96 0.22
CA LEU A 71 17.02 -3.69 -0.55
C LEU A 71 16.50 -2.27 -0.27
N SER A 72 15.71 -1.76 -1.21
CA SER A 72 14.98 -0.50 -1.06
C SER A 72 13.52 -0.68 -1.51
N ARG A 73 12.67 0.32 -1.22
CA ARG A 73 11.26 0.31 -1.64
C ARG A 73 11.07 0.24 -3.16
N SER A 74 12.06 0.65 -3.95
CA SER A 74 12.02 0.53 -5.41
C SER A 74 12.44 -0.85 -5.92
N ASN A 75 13.00 -1.72 -5.08
CA ASN A 75 13.33 -3.11 -5.44
C ASN A 75 12.16 -4.09 -5.19
N ILE A 76 11.14 -3.65 -4.44
CA ILE A 76 10.04 -4.50 -3.99
C ILE A 76 8.70 -3.91 -4.45
N PHE A 77 7.63 -4.68 -4.29
CA PHE A 77 6.28 -4.15 -4.31
C PHE A 77 5.65 -4.26 -2.92
N ILE A 78 4.95 -3.24 -2.46
CA ILE A 78 4.34 -3.20 -1.13
C ILE A 78 2.86 -2.88 -1.26
N ALA A 79 2.02 -3.64 -0.58
CA ALA A 79 0.60 -3.37 -0.49
C ALA A 79 -0.01 -3.91 0.81
N ASN A 80 -1.31 -3.76 0.97
CA ASN A 80 -2.09 -4.39 2.04
C ASN A 80 -3.16 -5.33 1.48
N VAL A 81 -3.62 -6.31 2.27
CA VAL A 81 -4.77 -7.15 1.91
C VAL A 81 -6.01 -6.28 1.71
N ILE A 82 -6.28 -5.40 2.67
CA ILE A 82 -7.36 -4.41 2.62
C ILE A 82 -6.80 -3.10 2.09
N LYS A 83 -7.54 -2.42 1.19
CA LYS A 83 -7.07 -1.18 0.52
C LYS A 83 -7.64 0.11 1.12
N CYS A 84 -8.41 0.00 2.19
CA CYS A 84 -9.08 1.11 2.85
C CYS A 84 -8.80 1.00 4.35
N ARG A 85 -8.58 2.13 5.02
CA ARG A 85 -8.39 2.13 6.47
C ARG A 85 -9.65 1.63 7.20
N PRO A 86 -9.56 0.61 8.06
CA PRO A 86 -10.62 0.25 9.00
C PRO A 86 -10.83 1.34 10.06
N PRO A 87 -12.04 1.44 10.66
CA PRO A 87 -12.36 2.44 11.69
C PRO A 87 -11.37 2.42 12.87
#